data_AF-A0A316G163-F1
#
_entry.id   AF-A0A316G163-F1
#
_cell.length_a   1.000
_cell.length_b   1.000
_cell.length_c   1.000
_cell.angle_alpha   90.00
_cell.angle_beta   90.00
_cell.angle_gamma   90.00
#
_symmetry.space_group_name_H-M   'P 1'
#
loop_
_entity.id
_entity.type
_entity.pdbx_description
1 polymer ?
#
loop_
_entity_poly.entity_id
_entity_poly.type
_entity_poly.pdbx_seq_one_letter_code
_entity_poly.pdbx_strand_id
1 'polypeptide(L)'
;MTQENSNQSSNGLSANIKLLIGAVIVLVVAVALYFITSEKEKTESLPDFSQHKDIKKMKQAFFSYLKPLAEQVNQSIKQDKVEFDQLYSSFEKNNSLSDAQWQDIFELAKKYRMDDDALSKNTELLEELKLRIHPLPTSLVLAQAANESAWGRSRFAKQGNNLFGQWCFKSGCGIVPKSRPEGETYEVAFFNSPKASIKSYMMNLNTFSAYEELREKRQQLIASGKRVTGKALAEGLLNYSTRREEYVKEIQAMIRQNNLE
;
A
#
# COMPACT_ATOMS: atom_id res chain seq x y z
N MET A 1 -75.40 30.30 29.82
CA MET A 1 -74.46 31.06 28.97
C MET A 1 -73.08 30.87 29.57
N THR A 2 -72.38 29.79 29.20
CA THR A 2 -71.42 29.67 28.08
C THR A 2 -70.14 30.48 28.32
N GLN A 3 -69.02 29.79 28.55
CA GLN A 3 -67.93 29.73 27.58
C GLN A 3 -66.90 28.67 27.97
N GLU A 4 -66.76 27.67 27.08
CA GLU A 4 -65.64 26.75 27.00
C GLU A 4 -64.37 27.52 26.63
N ASN A 5 -63.31 27.39 27.43
CA ASN A 5 -61.96 27.76 27.00
C ASN A 5 -61.35 26.57 26.25
N SER A 6 -61.36 26.66 24.93
CA SER A 6 -60.62 25.78 24.04
C SER A 6 -59.14 26.15 24.09
N ASN A 7 -58.33 25.26 24.67
CA ASN A 7 -56.89 25.38 24.71
C ASN A 7 -56.32 24.78 23.42
N GLN A 8 -56.17 25.59 22.37
CA GLN A 8 -55.60 25.16 21.10
C GLN A 8 -54.08 25.44 21.12
N SER A 9 -53.31 24.48 21.62
CA SER A 9 -51.85 24.46 21.49
C SER A 9 -51.47 24.24 20.03
N SER A 10 -51.06 25.31 19.33
CA SER A 10 -50.45 25.20 18.01
C SER A 10 -48.94 24.98 18.15
N ASN A 11 -48.54 23.72 18.33
CA ASN A 11 -47.15 23.29 18.17
C ASN A 11 -46.77 23.24 16.67
N GLY A 12 -46.85 24.40 16.00
CA GLY A 12 -46.39 24.58 14.63
C GLY A 12 -44.98 25.18 14.63
N LEU A 13 -43.98 24.39 14.26
CA LEU A 13 -42.65 24.92 13.94
C LEU A 13 -42.78 26.09 12.95
N SER A 14 -42.13 27.22 13.24
CA SER A 14 -42.21 28.39 12.36
C SER A 14 -41.68 28.07 10.96
N ALA A 15 -42.21 28.73 9.94
CA ALA A 15 -41.82 28.51 8.54
C ALA A 15 -40.30 28.61 8.33
N ASN A 16 -39.64 29.52 9.08
CA ASN A 16 -38.19 29.70 9.05
C ASN A 16 -37.43 28.48 9.56
N ILE A 17 -37.92 27.81 10.60
CA ILE A 17 -37.28 26.60 11.15
C ILE A 17 -37.47 25.42 10.20
N LYS A 18 -38.65 25.29 9.56
CA LYS A 18 -38.89 24.26 8.53
C LYS A 18 -37.98 24.45 7.31
N LEU A 19 -37.76 25.70 6.88
CA LEU A 19 -36.85 26.04 5.79
C LEU A 19 -35.39 25.70 6.15
N LEU A 20 -34.97 26.01 7.39
CA LEU A 20 -33.62 25.71 7.87
C LEU A 20 -33.36 24.19 7.92
N ILE A 21 -34.32 23.42 8.45
CA ILE A 21 -34.23 21.96 8.50
C ILE A 21 -34.16 21.37 7.08
N GLY A 22 -34.98 21.87 6.15
CA GLY A 22 -34.92 21.46 4.74
C GLY A 22 -33.55 21.74 4.10
N ALA A 23 -32.98 22.92 4.34
CA ALA A 23 -31.66 23.27 3.82
C ALA A 23 -30.53 22.40 4.39
N VAL A 24 -30.58 22.09 5.70
CA VAL A 24 -29.62 21.20 6.36
C VAL A 24 -29.72 19.78 5.81
N ILE A 25 -30.93 19.25 5.62
CA ILE A 25 -31.14 17.91 5.05
C ILE A 25 -30.58 17.85 3.62
N VAL A 26 -30.86 18.86 2.79
CA VAL A 26 -30.32 18.93 1.41
C VAL A 26 -28.79 18.98 1.42
N LEU A 27 -28.18 19.75 2.34
CA LEU A 27 -26.73 19.82 2.47
C LEU A 27 -26.13 18.48 2.90
N VAL A 28 -26.71 17.82 3.91
CA VAL A 28 -26.27 16.50 4.39
C VAL A 28 -26.37 15.46 3.29
N VAL A 29 -27.47 15.45 2.53
CA VAL A 29 -27.65 14.54 1.39
C VAL A 29 -26.66 14.85 0.27
N ALA A 30 -26.41 16.12 -0.05
CA ALA A 30 -25.44 16.51 -1.06
C ALA A 30 -24.00 16.14 -0.67
N VAL A 31 -23.64 16.31 0.60
CA VAL A 31 -22.35 15.89 1.15
C VAL A 31 -22.23 14.37 1.13
N ALA A 32 -23.26 13.63 1.56
CA ALA A 32 -23.28 12.18 1.48
C ALA A 32 -23.16 11.68 0.03
N LEU A 33 -23.87 12.29 -0.92
CA LEU A 33 -23.75 11.98 -2.35
C LEU A 33 -22.37 12.34 -2.92
N TYR A 34 -21.75 13.43 -2.47
CA TYR A 34 -20.37 13.77 -2.84
C TYR A 34 -19.38 12.70 -2.35
N PHE A 35 -19.52 12.22 -1.11
CA PHE A 35 -18.67 11.14 -0.60
C PHE A 35 -18.94 9.81 -1.32
N ILE A 36 -20.21 9.46 -1.58
CA ILE A 36 -20.59 8.27 -2.35
C ILE A 36 -20.04 8.32 -3.79
N THR A 37 -20.06 9.49 -4.43
CA THR A 37 -19.52 9.66 -5.80
C THR A 37 -17.98 9.76 -5.81
N SER A 38 -17.36 10.22 -4.74
CA SER A 38 -15.90 10.33 -4.59
C SER A 38 -15.20 8.99 -4.34
N GLU A 39 -15.90 7.94 -3.90
CA GLU A 39 -15.31 6.62 -3.60
C GLU A 39 -15.16 5.69 -4.80
N LYS A 40 -15.69 6.05 -5.98
CA LYS A 40 -15.46 5.23 -7.18
C LYS A 40 -14.07 5.54 -7.74
N GLU A 41 -13.03 4.95 -7.12
CA GLU A 41 -11.65 5.04 -7.62
C GLU A 41 -11.64 4.72 -9.12
N LYS A 42 -11.29 5.70 -9.94
CA LYS A 42 -11.16 5.52 -11.38
C LYS A 42 -10.06 4.49 -11.63
N THR A 43 -10.42 3.34 -12.21
CA THR A 43 -9.43 2.34 -12.63
C THR A 43 -8.47 2.96 -13.65
N GLU A 44 -7.19 2.98 -13.32
CA GLU A 44 -6.10 3.34 -14.23
C GLU A 44 -5.48 2.07 -14.80
N SER A 45 -5.31 1.99 -16.11
CA SER A 45 -4.68 0.85 -16.77
C SER A 45 -3.18 1.07 -16.99
N LEU A 46 -2.43 -0.01 -16.92
CA LEU A 46 -1.03 -0.04 -17.35
C LEU A 46 -0.94 0.29 -18.86
N PRO A 47 0.00 1.15 -19.29
CA PRO A 47 0.26 1.36 -20.71
C PRO A 47 0.63 0.06 -21.43
N ASP A 48 0.20 -0.08 -22.68
CA ASP A 48 0.56 -1.24 -23.48
C ASP A 48 1.99 -1.13 -24.03
N PHE A 49 2.95 -1.59 -23.24
CA PHE A 49 4.36 -1.60 -23.64
C PHE A 49 4.65 -2.56 -24.80
N SER A 50 3.72 -3.45 -25.19
CA SER A 50 3.94 -4.38 -26.31
C SER A 50 3.94 -3.69 -27.67
N GLN A 51 3.49 -2.43 -27.76
CA GLN A 51 3.48 -1.65 -28.99
C GLN A 51 4.88 -1.18 -29.43
N HIS A 52 5.86 -1.21 -28.52
CA HIS A 52 7.23 -0.82 -28.83
C HIS A 52 8.01 -1.96 -29.51
N LYS A 53 8.32 -1.80 -30.80
CA LYS A 53 9.18 -2.75 -31.55
C LYS A 53 10.64 -2.73 -31.10
N ASP A 54 11.12 -1.58 -30.64
CA ASP A 54 12.48 -1.40 -30.12
C ASP A 54 12.50 -1.72 -28.62
N ILE A 55 13.27 -2.77 -28.26
CA ILE A 55 13.41 -3.24 -26.88
C ILE A 55 13.94 -2.13 -25.96
N LYS A 56 14.90 -1.32 -26.41
CA LYS A 56 15.47 -0.24 -25.60
C LYS A 56 14.42 0.82 -25.29
N LYS A 57 13.62 1.22 -26.30
CA LYS A 57 12.51 2.17 -26.11
C LYS A 57 11.43 1.61 -25.19
N MET A 58 11.10 0.32 -25.32
CA MET A 58 10.16 -0.35 -24.42
C MET A 58 10.63 -0.30 -22.96
N LYS A 59 11.90 -0.65 -22.70
CA LYS A 59 12.46 -0.62 -21.34
C LYS A 59 12.45 0.79 -20.75
N GLN A 60 12.82 1.80 -21.56
CA GLN A 60 12.78 3.20 -21.17
C GLN A 60 11.35 3.65 -20.82
N ALA A 61 10.37 3.38 -21.69
CA ALA A 61 8.97 3.71 -21.44
C ALA A 61 8.44 3.05 -20.16
N PHE A 62 8.78 1.77 -19.95
CA PHE A 62 8.41 1.03 -18.74
C PHE A 62 8.95 1.69 -17.47
N PHE A 63 10.25 2.00 -17.43
CA PHE A 63 10.86 2.63 -16.25
C PHE A 63 10.39 4.07 -16.05
N SER A 64 10.28 4.87 -17.12
CA SER A 64 9.77 6.24 -17.05
C SER A 64 8.35 6.30 -16.49
N TYR A 65 7.51 5.30 -16.80
CA TYR A 65 6.16 5.21 -16.26
C TYR A 65 6.14 4.78 -14.80
N LEU A 66 6.86 3.70 -14.43
CA LEU A 66 6.75 3.14 -13.08
C LEU A 66 7.56 3.87 -12.02
N LYS A 67 8.68 4.52 -12.39
CA LYS A 67 9.55 5.22 -11.44
C LYS A 67 8.80 6.24 -10.58
N PRO A 68 8.04 7.20 -11.13
CA PRO A 68 7.31 8.16 -10.31
C PRO A 68 6.27 7.49 -9.40
N LEU A 69 5.64 6.39 -9.84
CA LEU A 69 4.67 5.66 -9.01
C LEU A 69 5.34 4.98 -7.81
N ALA A 70 6.50 4.34 -8.02
CA ALA A 70 7.29 3.75 -6.95
C ALA A 70 7.82 4.81 -5.97
N GLU A 71 8.24 5.98 -6.48
CA GLU A 71 8.67 7.11 -5.67
C GLU A 71 7.53 7.69 -4.82
N GLN A 72 6.32 7.79 -5.37
CA GLN A 72 5.13 8.20 -4.60
C GLN A 72 4.80 7.24 -3.45
N VAL A 73 4.85 5.92 -3.69
CA VAL A 73 4.63 4.93 -2.63
C VAL A 73 5.73 5.01 -1.57
N ASN A 74 6.99 5.13 -1.98
CA ASN A 74 8.10 5.36 -1.06
C ASN A 74 7.93 6.64 -0.25
N GLN A 75 7.41 7.71 -0.86
CA GLN A 75 7.16 8.97 -0.16
C GLN A 75 6.11 8.80 0.94
N SER A 76 5.05 8.04 0.68
CA SER A 76 4.06 7.71 1.72
C SER A 76 4.69 6.90 2.86
N ILE A 77 5.51 5.89 2.56
CA ILE A 77 6.20 5.10 3.59
C ILE A 77 7.21 5.95 4.38
N LYS A 78 7.87 6.92 3.74
CA LYS A 78 8.76 7.87 4.42
C LYS A 78 8.01 8.78 5.38
N GLN A 79 6.79 9.18 5.04
CA GLN A 79 5.94 9.96 5.96
C GLN A 79 5.61 9.14 7.21
N ASP A 80 5.17 7.89 7.02
CA ASP A 80 4.95 6.96 8.14
C ASP A 80 6.21 6.76 8.99
N LYS A 81 7.38 6.66 8.34
CA LYS A 81 8.67 6.53 9.04
C LYS A 81 8.95 7.75 9.92
N VAL A 82 8.73 8.96 9.41
CA VAL A 82 8.95 10.19 10.18
C VAL A 82 8.02 10.26 11.39
N GLU A 83 6.75 9.92 11.21
CA GLU A 83 5.78 9.83 12.30
C GLU A 83 6.21 8.80 13.35
N PHE A 84 6.54 7.58 12.92
CA PHE A 84 7.05 6.54 13.79
C PHE A 84 8.31 6.97 14.54
N ASP A 85 9.28 7.61 13.87
CA ASP A 85 10.54 8.02 14.48
C ASP A 85 10.36 9.10 15.55
N GLN A 86 9.37 9.98 15.39
CA GLN A 86 9.01 10.97 16.41
C GLN A 86 8.44 10.29 17.66
N LEU A 87 7.54 9.32 17.47
CA LEU A 87 6.97 8.52 18.57
C LEU A 87 8.07 7.69 19.26
N TYR A 88 8.90 7.00 18.49
CA TYR A 88 10.00 6.18 19.00
C TYR A 88 11.02 7.02 19.78
N SER A 89 11.40 8.20 19.28
CA SER A 89 12.29 9.13 20.00
C SER A 89 11.69 9.63 21.31
N SER A 90 10.37 9.87 21.36
CA SER A 90 9.65 10.21 22.58
C SER A 90 9.70 9.06 23.60
N PHE A 91 9.55 7.82 23.13
CA PHE A 91 9.68 6.63 23.97
C PHE A 91 11.09 6.48 24.54
N GLU A 92 12.14 6.58 23.71
CA GLU A 92 13.53 6.49 24.16
C GLU A 92 13.89 7.54 25.22
N LYS A 93 13.36 8.77 25.07
CA LYS A 93 13.62 9.85 26.01
C LYS A 93 12.90 9.68 27.35
N ASN A 94 11.65 9.25 27.33
CA ASN A 94 10.77 9.27 28.50
C ASN A 94 10.52 7.87 29.10
N ASN A 95 11.07 6.82 28.47
CA ASN A 95 10.80 5.41 28.77
C ASN A 95 9.29 5.08 28.79
N SER A 96 8.48 5.85 28.06
CA SER A 96 7.02 5.79 28.06
C SER A 96 6.42 6.62 26.92
N LEU A 97 5.19 6.29 26.53
CA LEU A 97 4.34 7.05 25.62
C LEU A 97 2.97 7.29 26.26
N SER A 98 2.32 8.39 25.90
CA SER A 98 0.93 8.64 26.28
C SER A 98 -0.03 7.67 25.59
N ASP A 99 -1.27 7.57 26.08
CA ASP A 99 -2.29 6.73 25.45
C ASP A 99 -2.61 7.15 24.00
N ALA A 100 -2.57 8.45 23.72
CA ALA A 100 -2.74 8.96 22.36
C ALA A 100 -1.57 8.53 21.44
N GLN A 101 -0.34 8.64 21.92
CA GLN A 101 0.83 8.20 21.16
C GLN A 101 0.82 6.68 20.91
N TRP A 102 0.35 5.88 21.89
CA TRP A 102 0.16 4.45 21.68
C TRP A 102 -0.93 4.15 20.66
N GLN A 103 -1.98 4.96 20.59
CA GLN A 103 -3.00 4.81 19.56
C GLN A 103 -2.42 5.05 18.16
N ASP A 104 -1.59 6.08 17.98
CA ASP A 104 -0.88 6.33 16.71
C ASP A 104 0.04 5.15 16.34
N ILE A 105 0.76 4.58 17.32
CA ILE A 105 1.56 3.36 17.14
C ILE A 105 0.69 2.17 16.69
N PHE A 106 -0.50 1.97 17.27
CA PHE A 106 -1.40 0.88 16.87
C PHE A 106 -1.98 1.08 15.47
N GLU A 107 -2.23 2.32 15.04
CA GLU A 107 -2.65 2.63 13.68
C GLU A 107 -1.54 2.29 12.66
N LEU A 108 -0.30 2.64 12.97
CA LEU A 108 0.87 2.21 12.20
C LEU A 108 1.02 0.68 12.20
N ALA A 109 0.89 0.02 13.35
CA ALA A 109 0.99 -1.44 13.46
C ALA A 109 -0.01 -2.16 12.57
N LYS A 110 -1.28 -1.71 12.59
CA LYS A 110 -2.35 -2.23 11.72
C LYS A 110 -2.05 -1.97 10.25
N LYS A 111 -1.60 -0.76 9.90
CA LYS A 111 -1.20 -0.41 8.52
C LYS A 111 -0.08 -1.31 8.01
N TYR A 112 0.86 -1.68 8.86
CA TYR A 112 1.97 -2.60 8.58
C TYR A 112 1.67 -4.06 8.98
N ARG A 113 0.38 -4.42 9.01
CA ARG A 113 -0.13 -5.80 9.09
C ARG A 113 0.46 -6.60 10.24
N MET A 114 0.56 -5.97 11.41
CA MET A 114 0.78 -6.70 12.66
C MET A 114 -0.52 -7.30 13.12
N ASP A 115 -0.46 -8.53 13.63
CA ASP A 115 -1.62 -9.25 14.14
C ASP A 115 -2.13 -8.60 15.42
N ASP A 116 -3.44 -8.68 15.67
CA ASP A 116 -4.09 -7.99 16.79
C ASP A 116 -3.57 -8.48 18.16
N ASP A 117 -3.10 -9.72 18.26
CA ASP A 117 -2.48 -10.29 19.46
C ASP A 117 -1.08 -9.73 19.74
N ALA A 118 -0.38 -9.25 18.71
CA ALA A 118 0.90 -8.55 18.84
C ALA A 118 0.74 -7.09 19.27
N LEU A 119 -0.47 -6.54 19.32
CA LEU A 119 -0.73 -5.14 19.67
C LEU A 119 -0.74 -4.93 21.19
N SER A 120 0.45 -4.87 21.76
CA SER A 120 0.68 -4.57 23.18
C SER A 120 1.57 -3.34 23.35
N LYS A 121 1.38 -2.58 24.44
CA LYS A 121 2.20 -1.40 24.79
C LYS A 121 3.59 -1.82 25.30
N ASN A 122 4.42 -2.39 24.43
CA ASN A 122 5.73 -2.94 24.77
C ASN A 122 6.81 -2.54 23.75
N THR A 123 8.07 -2.78 24.10
CA THR A 123 9.22 -2.48 23.25
C THR A 123 9.30 -3.38 22.01
N GLU A 124 8.82 -4.63 22.12
CA GLU A 124 8.81 -5.60 21.00
C GLU A 124 8.01 -5.08 19.80
N LEU A 125 6.83 -4.50 20.06
CA LEU A 125 6.01 -3.84 19.04
C LEU A 125 6.77 -2.71 18.34
N LEU A 126 7.47 -1.87 19.12
CA LEU A 126 8.22 -0.74 18.59
C LEU A 126 9.41 -1.20 17.73
N GLU A 127 10.17 -2.21 18.18
CA GLU A 127 11.29 -2.74 17.39
C GLU A 127 10.82 -3.42 16.10
N GLU A 128 9.71 -4.16 16.13
CA GLU A 128 9.16 -4.76 14.91
C GLU A 128 8.69 -3.69 13.91
N LEU A 129 7.97 -2.65 14.39
CA LEU A 129 7.57 -1.53 13.54
C LEU A 129 8.78 -0.80 12.93
N LYS A 130 9.86 -0.63 13.70
CA LYS A 130 11.11 -0.02 13.23
C LYS A 130 11.71 -0.80 12.05
N LEU A 131 11.58 -2.13 12.04
CA LEU A 131 12.02 -2.98 10.93
C LEU A 131 11.07 -2.92 9.72
N ARG A 132 9.75 -2.85 9.95
CA ARG A 132 8.72 -2.86 8.90
C ARG A 132 8.56 -1.52 8.17
N ILE A 133 8.52 -0.41 8.91
CA ILE A 133 8.23 0.92 8.39
C ILE A 133 9.49 1.49 7.76
N HIS A 134 9.74 1.18 6.47
CA HIS A 134 10.88 1.78 5.79
C HIS A 134 10.70 1.74 4.26
N PRO A 135 11.12 2.80 3.52
CA PRO A 135 11.11 2.77 2.06
C PRO A 135 12.03 1.67 1.50
N LEU A 136 11.76 1.29 0.25
CA LEU A 136 12.59 0.38 -0.53
C LEU A 136 13.34 1.15 -1.62
N PRO A 137 14.57 0.75 -2.01
CA PRO A 137 15.25 1.34 -3.14
C PRO A 137 14.40 1.26 -4.41
N THR A 138 14.16 2.39 -5.08
CA THR A 138 13.34 2.44 -6.32
C THR A 138 13.89 1.50 -7.39
N SER A 139 15.21 1.37 -7.49
CA SER A 139 15.92 0.43 -8.36
C SER A 139 15.46 -1.03 -8.17
N LEU A 140 15.28 -1.47 -6.92
CA LEU A 140 14.82 -2.81 -6.57
C LEU A 140 13.39 -3.04 -7.05
N VAL A 141 12.50 -2.10 -6.74
CA VAL A 141 11.09 -2.14 -7.13
C VAL A 141 10.96 -2.22 -8.66
N LEU A 142 11.73 -1.40 -9.39
CA LEU A 142 11.70 -1.37 -10.86
C LEU A 142 12.27 -2.65 -11.49
N ALA A 143 13.38 -3.17 -10.95
CA ALA A 143 13.98 -4.41 -11.46
C ALA A 143 13.04 -5.61 -11.26
N GLN A 144 12.46 -5.77 -10.07
CA GLN A 144 11.50 -6.83 -9.81
C GLN A 144 10.23 -6.65 -10.63
N ALA A 145 9.68 -5.43 -10.75
CA ALA A 145 8.54 -5.18 -11.63
C ALA A 145 8.83 -5.60 -13.08
N ALA A 146 10.02 -5.26 -13.61
CA ALA A 146 10.41 -5.64 -14.97
C ALA A 146 10.52 -7.17 -15.13
N ASN A 147 11.12 -7.84 -14.15
CA ASN A 147 11.26 -9.30 -14.12
C ASN A 147 9.89 -10.00 -14.08
N GLU A 148 9.09 -9.70 -13.05
CA GLU A 148 7.84 -10.40 -12.76
C GLU A 148 6.75 -10.14 -13.81
N SER A 149 6.73 -8.96 -14.43
CA SER A 149 5.70 -8.59 -15.41
C SER A 149 6.12 -8.79 -16.87
N ALA A 150 7.32 -9.34 -17.11
CA ALA A 150 7.94 -9.39 -18.44
C ALA A 150 7.94 -8.01 -19.13
N TRP A 151 8.35 -6.97 -18.40
CA TRP A 151 8.32 -5.57 -18.82
C TRP A 151 6.89 -5.03 -19.07
N GLY A 152 5.95 -5.42 -18.21
CA GLY A 152 4.55 -4.98 -18.26
C GLY A 152 3.71 -5.69 -19.33
N ARG A 153 4.26 -6.70 -20.02
CA ARG A 153 3.62 -7.37 -21.15
C ARG A 153 2.88 -8.65 -20.77
N SER A 154 3.08 -9.15 -19.54
CA SER A 154 2.38 -10.34 -19.06
C SER A 154 0.86 -10.12 -19.07
N ARG A 155 0.08 -11.21 -19.20
CA ARG A 155 -1.38 -11.14 -19.19
C ARG A 155 -1.89 -10.46 -17.91
N PHE A 156 -1.34 -10.84 -16.75
CA PHE A 156 -1.78 -10.32 -15.45
C PHE A 156 -1.42 -8.85 -15.25
N ALA A 157 -0.27 -8.40 -15.77
CA ALA A 157 0.08 -6.98 -15.77
C ALA A 157 -0.88 -6.15 -16.63
N LYS A 158 -1.19 -6.61 -17.85
CA LYS A 158 -2.07 -5.89 -18.78
C LYS A 158 -3.55 -5.89 -18.35
N GLN A 159 -4.04 -7.01 -17.82
CA GLN A 159 -5.46 -7.17 -17.50
C GLN A 159 -5.80 -6.80 -16.05
N GLY A 160 -4.84 -6.94 -15.13
CA GLY A 160 -5.09 -6.77 -13.70
C GLY A 160 -4.17 -5.79 -13.01
N ASN A 161 -3.36 -5.03 -13.75
CA ASN A 161 -2.30 -4.17 -13.21
C ASN A 161 -1.34 -4.90 -12.26
N ASN A 162 -1.30 -6.24 -12.30
CA ASN A 162 -0.52 -7.03 -11.36
C ASN A 162 0.91 -7.19 -11.88
N LEU A 163 1.77 -6.27 -11.46
CA LEU A 163 3.16 -6.18 -11.89
C LEU A 163 4.07 -7.23 -11.26
N PHE A 164 3.62 -7.90 -10.19
CA PHE A 164 4.46 -8.73 -9.31
C PHE A 164 3.92 -10.15 -9.11
N GLY A 165 2.89 -10.56 -9.87
CA GLY A 165 2.29 -11.89 -9.74
C GLY A 165 1.62 -12.16 -8.39
N GLN A 166 1.12 -11.12 -7.71
CA GLN A 166 0.57 -11.23 -6.35
C GLN A 166 -0.70 -12.07 -6.35
N TRP A 167 -0.71 -13.12 -5.52
CA TRP A 167 -1.87 -13.98 -5.31
C TRP A 167 -2.89 -13.34 -4.37
N CYS A 168 -4.14 -13.76 -4.50
CA CYS A 168 -5.20 -13.51 -3.54
C CYS A 168 -6.08 -14.76 -3.42
N PHE A 169 -6.67 -14.97 -2.23
CA PHE A 169 -7.26 -16.27 -1.85
C PHE A 169 -8.77 -16.21 -1.63
N LYS A 170 -9.42 -15.14 -2.12
CA LYS A 170 -10.87 -14.96 -2.06
C LYS A 170 -11.43 -15.03 -3.48
N SER A 171 -12.43 -15.88 -3.72
CA SER A 171 -13.08 -15.95 -5.04
C SER A 171 -13.52 -14.55 -5.54
N GLY A 172 -13.15 -14.21 -6.77
CA GLY A 172 -13.44 -12.92 -7.40
C GLY A 172 -12.50 -11.77 -7.00
N CYS A 173 -11.40 -12.04 -6.31
CA CYS A 173 -10.40 -11.02 -5.95
C CYS A 173 -9.48 -10.63 -7.13
N GLY A 174 -9.48 -11.40 -8.22
CA GLY A 174 -8.62 -11.13 -9.35
C GLY A 174 -8.89 -11.99 -10.59
N ILE A 175 -7.81 -12.45 -11.21
CA ILE A 175 -7.80 -13.15 -12.48
C ILE A 175 -7.49 -14.62 -12.21
N VAL A 176 -8.40 -15.51 -12.61
CA VAL A 176 -8.21 -16.95 -12.52
C VAL A 176 -7.04 -17.40 -13.44
N PRO A 177 -6.03 -18.10 -12.90
CA PRO A 177 -4.98 -18.72 -13.70
C PRO A 177 -5.54 -19.81 -14.60
N LYS A 178 -5.05 -19.89 -15.84
CA LYS A 178 -5.50 -20.93 -16.80
C LYS A 178 -5.18 -22.35 -16.34
N SER A 179 -4.11 -22.51 -15.56
CA SER A 179 -3.59 -23.80 -15.10
C SER A 179 -3.90 -24.07 -13.62
N ARG A 180 -4.85 -23.33 -13.03
CA ARG A 180 -5.25 -23.56 -11.64
C ARG A 180 -5.93 -24.94 -11.52
N PRO A 181 -5.44 -25.85 -10.65
CA PRO A 181 -6.06 -27.14 -10.43
C PRO A 181 -7.52 -27.02 -9.97
N GLU A 182 -8.31 -28.06 -10.22
CA GLU A 182 -9.67 -28.16 -9.68
C GLU A 182 -9.64 -28.18 -8.15
N GLY A 183 -10.60 -27.50 -7.51
CA GLY A 183 -10.68 -27.37 -6.05
C GLY A 183 -9.88 -26.22 -5.45
N GLU A 184 -8.92 -25.65 -6.17
CA GLU A 184 -8.14 -24.50 -5.72
C GLU A 184 -8.91 -23.18 -5.89
N THR A 185 -8.78 -22.27 -4.92
CA THR A 185 -9.52 -20.99 -4.89
C THR A 185 -8.65 -19.76 -5.10
N TYR A 186 -7.33 -19.91 -5.19
CA TYR A 186 -6.42 -18.79 -5.41
C TYR A 186 -6.62 -18.14 -6.79
N GLU A 187 -6.44 -16.83 -6.85
CA GLU A 187 -6.47 -16.02 -8.07
C GLU A 187 -5.26 -15.08 -8.09
N VAL A 188 -4.94 -14.52 -9.26
CA VAL A 188 -3.91 -13.46 -9.36
C VAL A 188 -4.59 -12.13 -9.16
N ALA A 189 -4.25 -11.40 -8.10
CA ALA A 189 -4.93 -10.19 -7.66
C ALA A 189 -5.11 -9.17 -8.78
N PHE A 190 -6.29 -8.53 -8.80
CA PHE A 190 -6.56 -7.36 -9.63
C PHE A 190 -6.28 -6.09 -8.81
N PHE A 191 -5.69 -5.08 -9.44
CA PHE A 191 -5.45 -3.78 -8.84
C PHE A 191 -6.09 -2.66 -9.64
N ASN A 192 -6.73 -1.70 -8.94
CA ASN A 192 -7.35 -0.53 -9.57
C ASN A 192 -6.35 0.35 -10.34
N SER A 193 -5.06 0.29 -10.00
CA SER A 193 -3.99 1.02 -10.69
C SER A 193 -2.65 0.29 -10.57
N PRO A 194 -1.68 0.56 -11.48
CA PRO A 194 -0.30 0.10 -11.32
C PRO A 194 0.33 0.55 -9.99
N LYS A 195 -0.01 1.76 -9.51
CA LYS A 195 0.44 2.27 -8.21
C LYS A 195 -0.08 1.41 -7.04
N ALA A 196 -1.33 0.96 -7.10
CA ALA A 196 -1.88 0.06 -6.08
C ALA A 196 -1.15 -1.30 -6.05
N SER A 197 -0.78 -1.83 -7.22
CA SER A 197 0.04 -3.05 -7.29
C SER A 197 1.42 -2.86 -6.67
N ILE A 198 2.09 -1.74 -6.97
CA ILE A 198 3.37 -1.37 -6.34
C ILE A 198 3.23 -1.22 -4.83
N LYS A 199 2.20 -0.52 -4.35
CA LYS A 199 1.93 -0.37 -2.91
C LYS A 199 1.77 -1.72 -2.23
N SER A 200 0.93 -2.60 -2.78
CA SER A 200 0.71 -3.94 -2.22
C SER A 200 2.01 -4.75 -2.16
N TYR A 201 2.81 -4.69 -3.23
CA TYR A 201 4.10 -5.37 -3.30
C TYR A 201 5.10 -4.85 -2.26
N MET A 202 5.24 -3.52 -2.14
CA MET A 202 6.16 -2.93 -1.17
C MET A 202 5.72 -3.22 0.26
N MET A 203 4.42 -3.19 0.54
CA MET A 203 3.88 -3.62 1.84
C MET A 203 4.19 -5.09 2.10
N ASN A 204 4.03 -5.97 1.12
CA ASN A 204 4.35 -7.39 1.27
C ASN A 204 5.80 -7.61 1.73
N LEU A 205 6.78 -6.95 1.08
CA LEU A 205 8.19 -7.01 1.49
C LEU A 205 8.43 -6.42 2.89
N ASN A 206 7.68 -5.39 3.25
CA ASN A 206 7.80 -4.72 4.54
C ASN A 206 7.08 -5.45 5.68
N THR A 207 6.20 -6.41 5.42
CA THR A 207 5.36 -6.99 6.49
C THR A 207 5.37 -8.50 6.55
N PHE A 208 5.57 -9.21 5.44
CA PHE A 208 5.46 -10.66 5.43
C PHE A 208 6.70 -11.31 6.04
N SER A 209 6.51 -12.34 6.86
CA SER A 209 7.58 -13.00 7.63
C SER A 209 8.68 -13.59 6.74
N ALA A 210 8.34 -14.09 5.55
CA ALA A 210 9.34 -14.61 4.61
C ALA A 210 10.40 -13.58 4.16
N TYR A 211 10.15 -12.28 4.37
CA TYR A 211 11.07 -11.19 4.02
C TYR A 211 11.70 -10.52 5.25
N GLU A 212 11.70 -11.17 6.41
CA GLU A 212 12.37 -10.68 7.61
C GLU A 212 13.87 -10.43 7.36
N GLU A 213 14.58 -11.38 6.75
CA GLU A 213 16.00 -11.22 6.38
C GLU A 213 16.25 -9.97 5.52
N LEU A 214 15.32 -9.59 4.64
CA LEU A 214 15.41 -8.36 3.85
C LEU A 214 15.34 -7.13 4.76
N ARG A 215 14.43 -7.11 5.73
CA ARG A 215 14.26 -6.00 6.68
C ARG A 215 15.46 -5.89 7.62
N GLU A 216 15.95 -7.01 8.13
CA GLU A 216 17.15 -7.06 8.95
C GLU A 216 18.38 -6.58 8.18
N LYS A 217 18.57 -7.05 6.94
CA LYS A 217 19.68 -6.60 6.09
C LYS A 217 19.64 -5.10 5.86
N ARG A 218 18.45 -4.54 5.59
CA ARG A 218 18.25 -3.09 5.49
C ARG A 218 18.70 -2.37 6.77
N GLN A 219 18.29 -2.87 7.94
CA GLN A 219 18.67 -2.29 9.21
C GLN A 219 20.18 -2.37 9.48
N GLN A 220 20.83 -3.49 9.14
CA GLN A 220 22.28 -3.66 9.25
C GLN A 220 23.05 -2.67 8.35
N LEU A 221 22.57 -2.44 7.12
CA LEU A 221 23.16 -1.45 6.22
C LEU A 221 23.06 -0.04 6.82
N ILE A 222 21.89 0.32 7.36
CA ILE A 222 21.67 1.62 8.02
C ILE A 222 22.59 1.77 9.24
N ALA A 223 22.61 0.78 10.14
CA ALA A 223 23.43 0.80 11.35
C ALA A 223 24.93 0.89 11.07
N SER A 224 25.39 0.35 9.93
CA SER A 224 26.78 0.44 9.48
C SER A 224 27.10 1.69 8.65
N GLY A 225 26.17 2.66 8.54
CA GLY A 225 26.34 3.88 7.75
C GLY A 225 26.44 3.63 6.24
N LYS A 226 26.05 2.46 5.76
CA LYS A 226 26.09 2.09 4.34
C LYS A 226 24.80 2.53 3.65
N ARG A 227 24.93 2.93 2.39
CA ARG A 227 23.76 3.23 1.55
C ARG A 227 22.95 1.97 1.30
N VAL A 228 21.64 2.02 1.59
CA VAL A 228 20.69 0.97 1.22
C VAL A 228 20.41 1.05 -0.28
N THR A 229 21.12 0.23 -1.05
CA THR A 229 20.95 0.10 -2.50
C THR A 229 20.07 -1.11 -2.83
N GLY A 230 19.40 -1.09 -3.97
CA GLY A 230 18.62 -2.21 -4.49
C GLY A 230 19.50 -3.42 -4.74
N LYS A 231 20.72 -3.24 -5.26
CA LYS A 231 21.67 -4.35 -5.41
C LYS A 231 21.98 -5.02 -4.06
N ALA A 232 22.27 -4.25 -3.02
CA ALA A 232 22.59 -4.79 -1.70
C ALA A 232 21.35 -5.43 -1.05
N LEU A 233 20.18 -4.76 -1.13
CA LEU A 233 18.97 -5.25 -0.49
C LEU A 233 18.39 -6.49 -1.18
N ALA A 234 18.65 -6.68 -2.48
CA ALA A 234 18.26 -7.89 -3.21
C ALA A 234 18.82 -9.18 -2.60
N GLU A 235 19.92 -9.12 -1.84
CA GLU A 235 20.46 -10.30 -1.14
C GLU A 235 19.48 -10.86 -0.10
N GLY A 236 18.55 -10.05 0.42
CA GLY A 236 17.49 -10.52 1.32
C GLY A 236 16.27 -11.14 0.62
N LEU A 237 16.31 -11.32 -0.72
CA LEU A 237 15.19 -11.88 -1.50
C LEU A 237 15.27 -13.40 -1.66
N LEU A 238 16.05 -14.10 -0.84
CA LEU A 238 16.27 -15.54 -0.96
C LEU A 238 14.97 -16.36 -0.92
N ASN A 239 13.99 -15.92 -0.12
CA ASN A 239 12.67 -16.54 0.01
C ASN A 239 11.62 -15.98 -0.96
N TYR A 240 11.97 -14.99 -1.80
CA TYR A 240 11.02 -14.42 -2.77
C TYR A 240 10.72 -15.38 -3.93
N SER A 241 11.70 -16.19 -4.33
CA SER A 241 11.58 -17.12 -5.44
C SER A 241 12.10 -18.50 -5.05
N THR A 242 11.46 -19.54 -5.59
CA THR A 242 11.97 -20.91 -5.51
C THR A 242 13.35 -21.09 -6.16
N ARG A 243 13.75 -20.15 -7.03
CA ARG A 243 15.09 -20.08 -7.65
C ARG A 243 16.18 -19.52 -6.73
N ARG A 244 15.82 -19.05 -5.53
CA ARG A 244 16.77 -18.68 -4.46
C ARG A 244 17.86 -17.70 -4.93
N GLU A 245 19.13 -18.06 -4.80
CA GLU A 245 20.28 -17.21 -5.14
C GLU A 245 20.33 -16.84 -6.62
N GLU A 246 19.79 -17.69 -7.51
CA GLU A 246 19.75 -17.38 -8.94
C GLU A 246 18.84 -16.17 -9.20
N TYR A 247 17.70 -16.11 -8.50
CA TYR A 247 16.79 -14.95 -8.55
C TYR A 247 17.48 -13.68 -8.08
N VAL A 248 18.20 -13.74 -6.95
CA VAL A 248 18.96 -12.60 -6.42
C VAL A 248 19.96 -12.08 -7.46
N LYS A 249 20.74 -12.98 -8.07
CA LYS A 249 21.72 -12.62 -9.11
C LYS A 249 21.05 -11.99 -10.33
N GLU A 250 19.89 -12.47 -10.73
CA GLU A 250 19.11 -11.92 -11.84
C GLU A 250 18.64 -10.49 -11.54
N ILE A 251 18.07 -10.24 -10.36
CA ILE A 251 17.65 -8.89 -9.96
C ILE A 251 18.85 -7.93 -9.90
N GLN A 252 19.97 -8.35 -9.30
CA GLN A 252 21.19 -7.54 -9.29
C GLN A 252 21.74 -7.27 -10.69
N ALA A 253 21.64 -8.24 -11.62
CA ALA A 253 22.02 -8.05 -13.01
C ALA A 253 21.09 -7.07 -13.73
N MET A 254 19.78 -7.14 -13.50
CA MET A 254 18.82 -6.19 -14.08
C MET A 254 19.09 -4.77 -13.59
N ILE A 255 19.36 -4.56 -12.30
CA ILE A 255 19.72 -3.25 -11.75
C ILE A 255 20.95 -2.68 -12.47
N ARG A 256 22.01 -3.50 -12.59
CA ARG A 256 23.26 -3.10 -13.25
C ARG A 256 23.09 -2.83 -14.75
N GLN A 257 22.49 -3.75 -15.50
CA GLN A 257 22.39 -3.66 -16.96
C GLN A 257 21.48 -2.52 -17.44
N ASN A 258 20.55 -2.09 -16.60
CA ASN A 258 19.63 -1.00 -16.92
C ASN A 258 20.01 0.32 -16.23
N ASN A 259 21.18 0.40 -15.58
CA ASN A 259 21.68 1.59 -14.90
C ASN A 259 20.64 2.22 -13.95
N LEU A 260 20.01 1.39 -13.11
CA LEU A 260 19.01 1.84 -12.14
C LEU A 260 19.65 2.44 -10.87
N GLU A 261 20.96 2.25 -10.70
CA GLU A 261 21.80 2.75 -9.61
C GLU A 261 23.17 3.18 -10.11
#